data_AF-A0A951BPL2-F1
#
_entry.id   AF-A0A951BPL2-F1
#
_cell.length_a   1.000
_cell.length_b   1.000
_cell.length_c   1.000
_cell.angle_alpha   90.00
_cell.angle_beta   90.00
_cell.angle_gamma   90.00
#
_symmetry.space_group_name_H-M   'P 1'
#
loop_
_entity.id
_entity.type
_entity.pdbx_description
1 polymer ?
#
loop_
_entity_poly.entity_id
_entity_poly.type
_entity_poly.pdbx_seq_one_letter_code
_entity_poly.pdbx_strand_id
1 'polypeptide(L)' 'KQGGKKAATATAHTLIVIIWHVLTENTAYRDLGADYFTRRTDHPDARKRQLIRELEALGHKVTLEPATA' A
#
# COMPACT_ATOMS: atom_id res chain seq x y z
N LYS A 1 21.25 5.54 5.71
CA LYS A 1 21.39 4.12 5.27
C LYS A 1 21.00 3.16 6.41
N GLN A 2 19.71 3.08 6.77
CA GLN A 2 19.20 2.19 7.86
C GLN A 2 17.89 1.47 7.48
N GLY A 3 17.55 1.41 6.18
CA GLY A 3 16.31 0.79 5.72
C GLY A 3 16.38 -0.73 5.56
N GLY A 4 17.54 -1.29 5.18
CA GLY A 4 17.65 -2.69 4.73
C GLY A 4 17.34 -3.73 5.82
N LYS A 5 17.81 -3.52 7.06
CA LYS A 5 17.55 -4.45 8.18
C LYS A 5 16.07 -4.47 8.57
N LYS A 6 15.43 -3.30 8.60
CA LYS A 6 13.99 -3.18 8.91
C LYS A 6 13.12 -3.81 7.82
N ALA A 7 13.51 -3.66 6.56
CA ALA A 7 12.82 -4.27 5.43
C ALA A 7 12.85 -5.80 5.52
N ALA A 8 14.02 -6.40 5.79
CA ALA A 8 14.15 -7.85 5.91
C ALA A 8 13.27 -8.44 7.02
N THR A 9 13.25 -7.82 8.20
CA THR A 9 12.39 -8.26 9.31
C THR A 9 10.90 -8.12 8.97
N ALA A 10 10.51 -7.03 8.32
CA ALA A 10 9.13 -6.83 7.87
C ALA A 10 8.70 -7.93 6.88
N THR A 11 9.56 -8.25 5.90
CA THR A 11 9.30 -9.34 4.94
C THR A 11 9.19 -10.70 5.64
N ALA A 12 10.10 -11.02 6.55
CA ALA A 12 10.08 -12.28 7.30
C ALA A 12 8.80 -12.43 8.14
N HIS A 13 8.38 -11.36 8.82
CA HIS A 13 7.14 -11.37 9.60
C HIS A 13 5.91 -11.60 8.71
N THR A 14 5.82 -10.92 7.57
CA THR A 14 4.73 -11.12 6.61
C THR A 14 4.70 -12.55 6.06
N LEU A 15 5.86 -13.14 5.74
CA LEU A 15 5.96 -14.52 5.28
C LEU A 15 5.47 -15.52 6.33
N ILE A 16 5.84 -15.34 7.60
CA ILE A 16 5.40 -16.22 8.69
C ILE A 16 3.88 -16.16 8.86
N VAL A 17 3.29 -14.96 8.82
CA VAL A 17 1.83 -14.78 8.93
C VAL A 17 1.12 -15.46 7.75
N ILE A 18 1.63 -15.31 6.53
CA ILE A 18 1.10 -15.99 5.35
C ILE A 18 1.14 -17.52 5.52
N ILE A 19 2.29 -18.07 5.93
CA ILE A 19 2.46 -19.51 6.12
C ILE A 19 1.48 -20.01 7.19
N TRP A 20 1.33 -19.28 8.31
CA TRP A 20 0.39 -19.63 9.36
C TRP A 20 -1.05 -19.70 8.83
N HIS A 21 -1.52 -18.68 8.11
CA HIS A 21 -2.88 -18.67 7.54
C HIS A 21 -3.11 -19.84 6.57
N VAL A 22 -2.15 -20.13 5.68
CA VAL A 22 -2.26 -21.25 4.73
C VAL A 22 -2.36 -22.60 5.47
N LEU A 23 -1.58 -22.77 6.54
CA LEU A 23 -1.59 -23.99 7.34
C LEU A 23 -2.84 -24.11 8.22
N THR A 24 -3.35 -23.02 8.78
CA THR A 24 -4.52 -23.04 9.68
C THR A 24 -5.85 -23.09 8.95
N GLU A 25 -5.98 -22.40 7.82
CA GLU A 25 -7.22 -22.36 7.04
C GLU A 25 -7.32 -23.49 6.00
N ASN A 26 -6.22 -24.25 5.79
CA ASN A 26 -6.08 -25.30 4.77
C ASN A 26 -6.57 -24.86 3.39
N THR A 27 -6.48 -23.56 3.12
CA THR A 27 -6.85 -22.92 1.87
C THR A 27 -5.62 -22.83 0.99
N ALA A 28 -5.79 -23.10 -0.30
CA ALA A 28 -4.71 -22.92 -1.26
C ALA A 28 -4.21 -21.48 -1.20
N TYR A 29 -2.89 -21.31 -1.05
CA TYR A 29 -2.27 -19.98 -1.06
C TYR A 29 -2.64 -19.27 -2.35
N ARG A 30 -3.53 -18.29 -2.23
CA ARG A 30 -3.88 -17.41 -3.33
C ARG A 30 -2.90 -16.25 -3.28
N ASP A 31 -1.85 -16.36 -4.08
CA ASP A 31 -0.95 -15.23 -4.29
C ASP A 31 -1.81 -14.01 -4.64
N LEU A 32 -1.61 -12.92 -3.90
CA LEU A 32 -2.27 -11.65 -4.14
C LEU A 32 -1.86 -11.07 -5.51
N GLY A 33 -0.85 -11.69 -6.15
CA GLY A 33 -0.33 -11.40 -7.46
C GLY A 33 0.67 -10.25 -7.38
N ALA A 34 1.56 -10.16 -8.36
CA ALA A 34 2.45 -9.00 -8.52
C ALA A 34 1.68 -7.66 -8.52
N ASP A 35 0.40 -7.70 -8.90
CA ASP A 35 -0.53 -6.57 -8.88
C ASP A 35 -1.01 -6.15 -7.50
N TYR A 36 -0.71 -6.86 -6.41
CA TYR A 36 -1.11 -6.43 -5.07
C TYR A 36 -0.41 -5.13 -4.66
N PHE A 37 0.89 -5.05 -4.93
CA PHE A 37 1.66 -3.84 -4.65
C PHE A 37 1.23 -2.71 -5.58
N THR A 38 1.00 -3.00 -6.87
CA THR A 38 0.44 -2.05 -7.84
C THR A 38 -0.90 -1.49 -7.36
N ARG A 39 -1.86 -2.36 -6.97
CA ARG A 39 -3.18 -1.94 -6.44
C ARG A 39 -3.11 -1.11 -5.16
N ARG A 40 -2.09 -1.32 -4.33
CA ARG A 40 -1.89 -0.56 -3.08
C ARG A 40 -1.19 0.78 -3.31
N THR A 41 -0.34 0.88 -4.33
CA THR A 41 0.34 2.13 -4.71
C THR A 41 -0.55 3.01 -5.59
N ASP A 42 -1.31 2.42 -6.51
CA ASP A 42 -2.34 3.09 -7.31
C ASP A 42 -3.67 3.25 -6.55
N HIS A 43 -3.67 3.16 -5.21
CA HIS A 43 -4.85 3.50 -4.44
C HIS A 43 -5.16 4.98 -4.72
N PRO A 44 -6.27 5.29 -5.41
CA PRO A 44 -6.52 6.64 -5.93
C PRO A 44 -6.56 7.67 -4.80
N ASP A 45 -6.98 7.25 -3.60
CA ASP A 45 -6.97 8.09 -2.39
C ASP A 45 -5.57 8.45 -1.89
N ALA A 46 -4.61 7.52 -1.94
CA ALA A 46 -3.24 7.78 -1.50
C ALA A 46 -2.56 8.78 -2.45
N ARG A 47 -2.75 8.57 -3.75
CA ARG A 47 -2.28 9.49 -4.80
C ARG A 47 -2.95 10.85 -4.71
N LYS A 48 -4.27 10.89 -4.46
CA LYS A 48 -5.02 12.13 -4.22
C LYS A 48 -4.44 12.91 -3.04
N ARG A 49 -4.20 12.24 -1.90
CA ARG A 49 -3.61 12.87 -0.71
C ARG A 49 -2.20 13.41 -0.95
N GLN A 50 -1.38 12.70 -1.74
CA GLN A 50 -0.06 13.19 -2.11
C GLN A 50 -0.16 14.45 -2.97
N LEU A 51 -1.03 14.46 -3.98
CA LEU A 51 -1.26 15.63 -4.84
C LEU A 51 -1.81 16.83 -4.05
N ILE A 52 -2.73 16.61 -3.10
CA ILE A 52 -3.20 17.66 -2.19
C ILE A 52 -2.02 18.27 -1.43
N ARG A 53 -1.17 17.43 -0.82
CA ARG A 53 0.00 17.89 -0.05
C ARG A 53 0.99 18.66 -0.90
N GLU A 54 1.22 18.24 -2.14
CA GLU A 54 2.10 18.95 -3.07
C GLU A 54 1.54 20.33 -3.44
N LEU A 55 0.23 20.43 -3.69
CA LEU A 55 -0.43 21.71 -3.96
C LEU A 55 -0.48 22.63 -2.72
N GLU A 56 -0.72 22.07 -1.53
CA GLU A 56 -0.66 22.81 -0.26
C GLU A 56 0.76 23.32 0.02
N ALA A 57 1.80 22.53 -0.28
CA ALA A 57 3.19 22.94 -0.12
C ALA A 57 3.57 24.11 -1.05
N LEU A 58 2.89 24.26 -2.18
CA LEU A 58 3.02 25.41 -3.09
C LEU A 58 2.22 26.64 -2.64
N GLY A 59 1.53 26.56 -1.49
CA GLY A 59 0.76 27.66 -0.92
C GLY A 59 -0.66 27.78 -1.46
N HIS A 60 -1.15 26.77 -2.18
CA HIS A 60 -2.52 26.74 -2.68
C HIS A 60 -3.47 26.04 -1.71
N LYS A 61 -4.64 26.63 -1.46
CA LYS A 61 -5.72 25.97 -0.73
C LYS A 61 -6.43 25.00 -1.68
N VAL A 62 -6.33 23.70 -1.41
CA VAL A 62 -6.91 22.67 -2.28
C VAL A 62 -8.35 22.37 -1.84
N THR A 63 -9.31 22.69 -2.70
CA THR A 63 -10.70 22.25 -2.56
C THR A 63 -10.96 21.19 -3.64
N LEU A 64 -11.22 19.95 -3.22
CA LEU A 64 -11.52 18.87 -4.15
C LEU A 64 -13.02 18.79 -4.37
N GLU A 65 -13.48 19.24 -5.53
CA GLU A 65 -14.84 18.99 -5.97
C GLU A 65 -14.90 17.64 -6.71
N PRO A 66 -15.84 16.75 -6.38
CA PRO A 66 -16.06 15.55 -7.17
C PRO A 66 -16.54 15.96 -8.55
N ALA A 67 -15.76 15.65 -9.59
CA ALA A 67 -16.26 15.72 -10.95
C ALA A 67 -17.36 14.65 -11.08
N THR A 68 -18.60 15.10 -11.22
CA THR A 68 -19.76 14.25 -11.46
C THR A 68 -19.50 13.41 -12.72
N ALA A 69 -19.68 12.09 -12.60
CA ALA A 69 -19.65 11.16 -13.73
C ALA A 69 -20.90 11.30 -14.61
#